data_AF-A0A3Q3SBH5-F1
#
_entry.id   AF-A0A3Q3SBH5-F1
#
_cell.length_a   1.000
_cell.length_b   1.000
_cell.length_c   1.000
_cell.angle_alpha   90.00
_cell.angle_beta   90.00
_cell.angle_gamma   90.00
#
_symmetry.space_group_name_H-M   'P 1'
#
loop_
_entity.id
_entity.type
_entity.pdbx_description
1 polymer ?
#
loop_
_entity_poly.entity_id
_entity_poly.type
_entity_poly.pdbx_seq_one_letter_code
_entity_poly.pdbx_strand_id
1 'polypeptide(L)'
;SEWEKLNYDIHTLCYARREVRSRWKKILVQLGYQCEVDALLCVNRQTQFIQGQEHLNRAAELLKQLLDHTVLFPPGTGHQNRYLYVMDRLVSLDSAEDFVRLAKEKYPKK
;
A
#
# COMPACT_ATOMS: atom_id res chain seq x y z
N SER A 1 3.09 23.18 -23.44
CA SER A 1 3.64 24.10 -22.42
C SER A 1 4.02 23.36 -21.14
N GLU A 2 4.91 23.93 -20.32
CA GLU A 2 5.31 23.37 -19.00
C GLU A 2 4.10 23.11 -18.08
N TRP A 3 3.04 23.92 -18.23
CA TRP A 3 1.74 23.75 -17.59
C TRP A 3 0.97 22.48 -17.96
N GLU A 4 1.04 22.03 -19.22
CA GLU A 4 0.34 20.81 -19.66
C GLU A 4 1.04 19.55 -19.13
N LYS A 5 2.38 19.58 -19.05
CA LYS A 5 3.17 18.54 -18.38
C LYS A 5 2.85 18.48 -16.88
N LEU A 6 2.79 19.62 -16.19
CA LEU A 6 2.49 19.65 -14.76
C LEU A 6 1.09 19.10 -14.46
N ASN A 7 0.09 19.46 -15.28
CA ASN A 7 -1.27 18.96 -15.11
C ASN A 7 -1.36 17.47 -15.46
N TYR A 8 -0.69 17.02 -16.52
CA TYR A 8 -0.55 15.60 -16.85
C TYR A 8 0.15 14.80 -15.75
N ASP A 9 1.20 15.34 -15.13
CA ASP A 9 1.90 14.74 -14.00
C ASP A 9 1.01 14.68 -12.75
N ILE A 10 0.22 15.72 -12.46
CA ILE A 10 -0.76 15.72 -11.36
C ILE A 10 -1.85 14.66 -11.59
N HIS A 11 -2.38 14.58 -12.82
CA HIS A 11 -3.36 13.57 -13.20
C HIS A 11 -2.79 12.16 -13.08
N THR A 12 -1.56 11.95 -13.56
CA THR A 12 -0.83 10.67 -13.49
C THR A 12 -0.57 10.26 -12.04
N LEU A 13 -0.16 11.21 -11.19
CA LEU A 13 0.09 10.96 -9.76
C LEU A 13 -1.20 10.62 -9.01
N CYS A 14 -2.29 11.33 -9.28
CA CYS A 14 -3.61 11.05 -8.72
C CYS A 14 -4.15 9.70 -9.18
N TYR A 15 -3.92 9.34 -10.45
CA TYR A 15 -4.31 8.05 -11.01
C TYR A 15 -3.53 6.90 -10.36
N ALA A 16 -2.19 7.02 -10.29
CA ALA A 16 -1.32 6.05 -9.63
C ALA A 16 -1.76 5.81 -8.17
N ARG A 17 -2.05 6.88 -7.42
CA ARG A 17 -2.50 6.77 -6.03
C ARG A 17 -3.85 6.07 -5.88
N ARG A 18 -4.82 6.35 -6.76
CA ARG A 18 -6.13 5.69 -6.77
C ARG A 18 -6.02 4.23 -7.17
N GLU A 19 -5.17 3.94 -8.14
CA GLU A 19 -4.93 2.59 -8.63
C GLU A 19 -4.34 1.70 -7.54
N VAL A 20 -3.28 2.16 -6.87
CA VAL A 20 -2.68 1.40 -5.75
C VAL A 20 -3.71 1.18 -4.64
N ARG A 21 -4.48 2.22 -4.27
CA ARG A 21 -5.54 2.08 -3.25
C ARG A 21 -6.59 1.05 -3.67
N SER A 22 -7.00 1.04 -4.94
CA SER A 22 -7.96 0.06 -5.47
C SER A 22 -7.41 -1.37 -5.44
N ARG A 23 -6.15 -1.56 -5.82
CA ARG A 23 -5.49 -2.87 -5.78
C ARG A 23 -5.35 -3.41 -4.35
N TRP A 24 -4.94 -2.56 -3.41
CA TRP A 24 -4.86 -2.91 -2.00
C TRP A 24 -6.25 -3.23 -1.41
N LYS A 25 -7.27 -2.43 -1.75
CA LYS A 25 -8.66 -2.68 -1.32
C LYS A 25 -9.14 -4.06 -1.76
N LYS A 26 -8.86 -4.46 -3.01
CA LYS A 26 -9.23 -5.80 -3.51
C LYS A 26 -8.61 -6.93 -2.68
N ILE A 27 -7.33 -6.82 -2.32
CA ILE A 27 -6.64 -7.85 -1.52
C ILE A 27 -7.20 -7.86 -0.08
N LEU A 28 -7.34 -6.69 0.54
CA LEU A 28 -7.87 -6.58 1.91
C LEU A 28 -9.30 -7.12 2.03
N VAL A 29 -10.15 -6.86 1.04
CA VAL A 29 -11.51 -7.43 1.00
C VAL A 29 -11.46 -8.96 0.92
N GLN A 30 -10.55 -9.53 0.13
CA GLN A 30 -10.39 -10.99 0.06
C GLN A 30 -9.87 -11.63 1.35
N LEU A 31 -9.08 -10.88 2.14
CA LEU A 31 -8.65 -11.31 3.47
C LEU A 31 -9.76 -11.20 4.53
N GLY A 32 -10.93 -10.64 4.18
CA GLY A 32 -12.07 -10.49 5.09
C GLY A 32 -12.24 -9.09 5.69
N TYR A 33 -11.37 -8.12 5.36
CA TYR A 33 -11.44 -6.75 5.89
C TYR A 33 -12.48 -5.86 5.19
N GLN A 34 -13.55 -6.42 4.64
CA GLN A 34 -14.54 -5.67 3.86
C GLN A 34 -15.13 -4.43 4.58
N CYS A 35 -15.33 -4.51 5.90
CA CYS A 35 -15.83 -3.39 6.71
C CYS A 35 -14.72 -2.42 7.15
N GLU A 36 -13.49 -2.89 7.30
CA GLU A 36 -12.37 -2.13 7.87
C GLU A 36 -11.40 -1.60 6.81
N VAL A 37 -11.54 -2.03 5.56
CA VAL A 37 -10.61 -1.72 4.47
C VAL A 37 -10.40 -0.22 4.28
N ASP A 38 -11.45 0.57 4.41
CA ASP A 38 -11.33 2.02 4.28
C ASP A 38 -10.60 2.65 5.47
N ALA A 39 -10.74 2.10 6.67
CA ALA A 39 -9.97 2.50 7.86
C ALA A 39 -8.50 2.05 7.78
N LEU A 40 -8.24 0.84 7.27
CA LEU A 40 -6.90 0.32 7.00
C LEU A 40 -6.19 1.11 5.89
N LEU A 41 -6.90 1.66 4.92
CA LEU A 41 -6.30 2.47 3.86
C LEU A 41 -6.28 3.98 4.19
N CYS A 42 -6.90 4.40 5.30
CA CYS A 42 -6.92 5.79 5.76
C CYS A 42 -5.89 6.05 6.87
N VAL A 43 -5.10 5.05 7.30
CA VAL A 43 -4.14 5.23 8.41
C VAL A 43 -3.23 6.40 8.10
N ASN A 44 -3.39 7.45 8.90
CA ASN A 44 -2.65 8.69 8.79
C ASN A 44 -1.60 8.71 9.89
N ARG A 45 -0.54 9.51 9.73
CA ARG A 45 0.62 9.56 10.64
C ARG A 45 0.25 9.78 12.12
N GLN A 46 -0.90 10.38 12.40
CA GLN A 46 -1.40 10.68 13.75
C GLN A 46 -1.81 9.44 14.56
N THR A 47 -2.26 8.36 13.91
CA THR A 47 -2.68 7.13 14.61
C THR A 47 -1.49 6.30 15.10
N GLN A 48 -0.25 6.64 14.68
CA GLN A 48 0.98 5.91 14.98
C GLN A 48 1.63 6.23 16.32
N PHE A 49 1.31 7.34 16.98
CA PHE A 49 1.96 7.67 18.27
C PHE A 49 1.67 6.65 19.38
N ILE A 50 0.78 5.68 19.12
CA ILE A 50 0.22 4.75 20.10
C ILE A 50 0.78 3.32 19.95
N GLN A 51 1.25 2.92 18.75
CA GLN A 51 1.73 1.55 18.50
C GLN A 51 3.22 1.58 18.16
N GLY A 52 4.03 1.01 19.06
CA GLY A 52 5.49 1.10 19.06
C GLY A 52 6.14 0.66 17.74
N GLN A 53 7.36 1.15 17.50
CA GLN A 53 8.16 0.89 16.29
C GLN A 53 8.59 -0.58 16.10
N GLU A 54 8.15 -1.50 16.95
CA GLU A 54 8.58 -2.90 16.98
C GLU A 54 8.25 -3.66 15.69
N HIS A 55 7.13 -3.33 15.04
CA HIS A 55 6.68 -4.01 13.82
C HIS A 55 7.13 -3.31 12.52
N LEU A 56 7.71 -2.11 12.61
CA LEU A 56 8.09 -1.32 11.43
C LEU A 56 9.18 -1.98 10.58
N ASN A 57 10.14 -2.67 11.22
CA ASN A 57 11.20 -3.38 10.49
C ASN A 57 10.61 -4.49 9.62
N ARG A 58 9.76 -5.34 10.20
CA ARG A 58 9.09 -6.43 9.47
C ARG A 58 8.15 -5.88 8.39
N ALA A 59 7.43 -4.81 8.69
CA ALA A 59 6.57 -4.14 7.71
C ALA A 59 7.37 -3.58 6.52
N ALA A 60 8.56 -3.01 6.79
CA ALA A 60 9.44 -2.50 5.74
C ALA A 60 9.98 -3.62 4.86
N GLU A 61 10.35 -4.76 5.44
CA GLU A 61 10.79 -5.94 4.70
C GLU A 61 9.68 -6.50 3.80
N LEU A 62 8.46 -6.65 4.32
CA LEU A 62 7.33 -7.14 3.53
C LEU A 62 6.92 -6.14 2.44
N LEU A 63 6.95 -4.84 2.73
CA LEU A 63 6.71 -3.81 1.73
C LEU A 63 7.77 -3.84 0.62
N LYS A 64 9.04 -4.04 0.98
CA LYS A 64 10.13 -4.22 0.01
C LYS A 64 9.86 -5.43 -0.88
N GLN A 65 9.44 -6.56 -0.32
CA GLN A 65 9.06 -7.73 -1.13
C GLN A 65 7.92 -7.42 -2.10
N LEU A 66 6.91 -6.64 -1.69
CA LEU A 66 5.86 -6.22 -2.61
C LEU A 66 6.41 -5.37 -3.75
N LEU A 67 7.32 -4.44 -3.44
CA LEU A 67 7.94 -3.59 -4.44
C LEU A 67 8.81 -4.38 -5.41
N ASP A 68 9.54 -5.38 -4.94
CA ASP A 68 10.40 -6.21 -5.78
C ASP A 68 9.61 -7.21 -6.63
N HIS A 69 8.55 -7.82 -6.09
CA HIS A 69 7.86 -8.95 -6.74
C HIS A 69 6.49 -8.63 -7.34
N THR A 70 5.93 -7.44 -7.13
CA THR A 70 4.57 -7.12 -7.59
C THR A 70 4.49 -5.81 -8.37
N VAL A 71 3.53 -5.74 -9.29
CA VAL A 71 3.15 -4.51 -9.99
C VAL A 71 2.12 -3.69 -9.22
N LEU A 72 2.00 -3.89 -7.90
CA LEU A 72 1.06 -3.13 -7.07
C LEU A 72 1.29 -1.62 -7.14
N PHE A 73 2.54 -1.21 -7.34
CA PHE A 73 2.97 0.18 -7.38
C PHE A 73 3.33 0.58 -8.82
N PRO A 74 2.47 1.33 -9.52
CA PRO A 74 2.81 1.89 -10.82
C PRO A 74 3.93 2.94 -10.69
N PRO A 75 4.69 3.17 -11.78
CA PRO A 75 5.73 4.20 -11.82
C PRO A 75 5.14 5.58 -11.48
N GLY A 76 5.88 6.38 -10.71
CA GLY A 76 5.41 7.68 -10.20
C GLY A 76 4.63 7.60 -8.88
N THR A 77 4.49 6.42 -8.26
CA THR A 77 3.92 6.33 -6.91
C THR A 77 4.86 6.93 -5.86
N GLY A 78 4.71 8.23 -5.58
CA GLY A 78 5.51 8.93 -4.56
C GLY A 78 5.30 8.44 -3.12
N HIS A 79 6.29 8.71 -2.25
CA HIS A 79 6.39 8.40 -0.81
C HIS A 79 5.62 7.15 -0.35
N GLN A 80 6.27 6.00 -0.54
CA GLN A 80 5.82 4.67 -0.11
C GLN A 80 5.55 4.54 1.40
N ASN A 81 5.99 5.53 2.20
CA ASN A 81 5.78 5.60 3.66
C ASN A 81 4.32 5.39 4.09
N ARG A 82 3.31 5.81 3.30
CA ARG A 82 1.91 5.59 3.70
C ARG A 82 1.51 4.11 3.68
N TYR A 83 2.09 3.32 2.78
CA TYR A 83 1.80 1.89 2.65
C TYR A 83 2.59 1.06 3.66
N LEU A 84 3.72 1.59 4.13
CA LEU A 84 4.44 1.04 5.27
C LEU A 84 3.52 0.98 6.51
N TYR A 85 2.72 2.01 6.74
CA TYR A 85 1.77 2.05 7.87
C TYR A 85 0.64 1.04 7.73
N VAL A 86 0.14 0.83 6.52
CA VAL A 86 -0.86 -0.21 6.28
C VAL A 86 -0.24 -1.59 6.51
N MET A 87 1.01 -1.79 6.08
CA MET A 87 1.73 -3.05 6.27
C MET A 87 2.02 -3.33 7.75
N ASP A 88 2.45 -2.33 8.50
CA ASP A 88 2.69 -2.40 9.95
C ASP A 88 1.43 -2.84 10.71
N ARG A 89 0.28 -2.29 10.31
CA ARG A 89 -1.01 -2.70 10.85
C ARG A 89 -1.37 -4.14 10.48
N LEU A 90 -1.09 -4.57 9.26
CA LEU A 90 -1.29 -5.96 8.84
C LEU A 90 -0.36 -6.93 9.59
N VAL A 91 0.87 -6.51 9.92
CA VAL A 91 1.80 -7.30 10.74
C VAL A 91 1.23 -7.45 12.16
N SER A 92 0.69 -6.38 12.71
CA SER A 92 0.03 -6.40 14.03
C SER A 92 -1.24 -7.27 14.06
N LEU A 93 -1.87 -7.47 12.90
CA LEU A 93 -3.07 -8.31 12.71
C LEU A 93 -2.72 -9.73 12.19
N ASP A 94 -1.43 -10.08 12.13
CA ASP A 94 -0.93 -11.38 11.63
C ASP A 94 -1.45 -11.75 10.22
N SER A 95 -1.72 -10.73 9.39
CA SER A 95 -2.32 -10.88 8.04
C SER A 95 -1.40 -10.35 6.94
N ALA A 96 -0.19 -9.92 7.28
CA ALA A 96 0.74 -9.32 6.34
C ALA A 96 1.31 -10.35 5.35
N GLU A 97 1.63 -11.55 5.82
CA GLU A 97 2.13 -12.63 4.97
C GLU A 97 1.09 -13.06 3.94
N ASP A 98 -0.17 -13.23 4.36
CA ASP A 98 -1.27 -13.56 3.45
C ASP A 98 -1.55 -12.44 2.45
N PHE A 99 -1.44 -11.18 2.89
CA PHE A 99 -1.51 -10.05 1.97
C PHE A 99 -0.41 -10.11 0.91
N VAL A 100 0.84 -10.36 1.30
CA VAL A 100 1.97 -10.47 0.37
C VAL A 100 1.79 -11.63 -0.59
N ARG A 101 1.31 -12.78 -0.10
CA ARG A 101 1.01 -13.95 -0.93
C ARG A 101 -0.05 -13.64 -1.99
N LEU A 102 -1.18 -13.06 -1.59
CA LEU A 102 -2.25 -12.67 -2.52
C LEU A 102 -1.81 -11.58 -3.51
N ALA A 103 -0.97 -10.64 -3.06
CA ALA A 103 -0.40 -9.62 -3.93
C ALA A 103 0.49 -10.21 -5.03
N LYS A 104 1.34 -11.18 -4.68
CA LYS A 104 2.20 -11.90 -5.63
C LYS A 104 1.38 -12.74 -6.62
N GLU A 105 0.28 -13.34 -6.17
CA GLU A 105 -0.62 -14.10 -7.04
C GLU A 105 -1.41 -13.21 -8.02
N LYS A 106 -1.96 -12.09 -7.54
CA LYS A 106 -2.82 -11.22 -8.36
C LYS A 106 -2.10 -10.21 -9.21
N TYR A 107 -0.95 -9.73 -8.74
CA TYR A 107 -0.18 -8.67 -9.40
C TYR A 107 1.29 -9.07 -9.53
N PRO A 108 1.62 -10.25 -10.08
CA PRO A 108 3.00 -10.67 -10.23
C PRO A 108 3.75 -9.69 -11.14
N LYS A 109 5.00 -9.37 -10.78
CA LYS A 109 5.95 -8.89 -11.78
C LYS A 109 6.37 -10.06 -12.66
N LYS A 110 6.34 -9.83 -13.98
CA LYS A 110 6.88 -10.78 -14.96
C LYS A 110 8.39 -10.84 -14.87
#